data_AF-A0A2E6UQC6-F1
#
_entry.id   AF-A0A2E6UQC6-F1
#
_cell.length_a   1.000
_cell.length_b   1.000
_cell.length_c   1.000
_cell.angle_alpha   90.00
_cell.angle_beta   90.00
_cell.angle_gamma   90.00
#
_symmetry.space_group_name_H-M   'P 1'
#
loop_
_entity.id
_entity.type
_entity.pdbx_description
1 polymer ?
#
loop_
_entity_poly.entity_id
_entity_poly.type
_entity_poly.pdbx_seq_one_letter_code
_entity_poly.pdbx_strand_id
1 'polypeptide(L)'
;MLNSESLSEIIADRLNNQFNQLSKQFFSQIEETNSKFFVLDNLLPEDITLDIYNNFPSKNSYHFHNTFREKKFTFKQLDTLENSLIGDVTSAFQMDNVKESIERITKTINLENDPSLYASGLSRMDVGHFLNPHIDNSHDANRKRYRKFNLLFYVTPDVKQSDGGNFELWNKDVKTPLKIPAIFNRLIVLETTKDSWHSVDHVRSNIHRCCVSNYYFSEDSQESYQYYHVTSFLGRPDAKITRLYSVIDNLLRNTFSKITGFSRGKKRIRTKKYD
;
A
#
# COMPACT_ATOMS: atom_id res chain seq x y z
N MET A 1 16.90 -15.24 16.84
CA MET A 1 15.45 -14.94 16.97
C MET A 1 15.13 -13.99 15.83
N LEU A 2 14.08 -14.25 15.05
CA LEU A 2 13.68 -13.34 13.98
C LEU A 2 13.30 -11.98 14.58
N ASN A 3 13.83 -10.91 14.01
CA ASN A 3 13.61 -9.53 14.44
C ASN A 3 13.67 -8.60 13.21
N SER A 4 13.43 -7.30 13.40
CA SER A 4 13.42 -6.35 12.27
C SER A 4 14.74 -6.26 11.50
N GLU A 5 15.89 -6.42 12.16
CA GLU A 5 17.22 -6.36 11.53
C GLU A 5 17.47 -7.58 10.63
N SER A 6 17.30 -8.79 11.16
CA SER A 6 17.45 -10.02 10.38
C SER A 6 16.45 -10.10 9.22
N LEU A 7 15.21 -9.65 9.42
CA LEU A 7 14.21 -9.58 8.35
C LEU A 7 14.60 -8.53 7.28
N SER A 8 15.16 -7.39 7.68
CA SER A 8 15.55 -6.35 6.71
C SER A 8 16.73 -6.79 5.85
N GLU A 9 17.69 -7.54 6.42
CA GLU A 9 18.78 -8.17 5.68
C GLU A 9 18.25 -9.11 4.59
N ILE A 10 17.33 -10.02 4.94
CA ILE A 10 16.72 -10.94 3.97
C ILE A 10 16.00 -10.18 2.85
N ILE A 11 15.21 -9.16 3.21
CA ILE A 11 14.45 -8.34 2.26
C ILE A 11 15.41 -7.60 1.32
N ALA A 12 16.42 -6.92 1.87
CA ALA A 12 17.40 -6.16 1.11
C ALA A 12 18.18 -7.08 0.16
N ASP A 13 18.65 -8.23 0.65
CA ASP A 13 19.36 -9.22 -0.18
C ASP A 13 18.50 -9.70 -1.34
N ARG A 14 17.21 -9.97 -1.12
CA ARG A 14 16.29 -10.40 -2.19
C ARG A 14 16.05 -9.29 -3.21
N LEU A 15 15.84 -8.05 -2.78
CA LEU A 15 15.73 -6.89 -3.67
C LEU A 15 17.01 -6.70 -4.50
N ASN A 16 18.17 -6.83 -3.87
CA ASN A 16 19.47 -6.58 -4.48
C ASN A 16 19.84 -7.68 -5.49
N ASN A 17 19.59 -8.95 -5.15
CA ASN A 17 19.79 -10.08 -6.05
C ASN A 17 18.89 -10.01 -7.30
N GLN A 18 17.73 -9.36 -7.20
CA GLN A 18 16.78 -9.20 -8.30
C GLN A 18 16.86 -7.81 -8.98
N PHE A 19 17.84 -6.99 -8.61
CA PHE A 19 17.94 -5.58 -8.99
C PHE A 19 17.68 -5.31 -10.48
N ASN A 20 18.38 -6.02 -11.38
CA ASN A 20 18.28 -5.80 -12.82
C ASN A 20 16.85 -6.05 -13.34
N GLN A 21 16.21 -7.11 -12.86
CA GLN A 21 14.84 -7.46 -13.25
C GLN A 21 13.84 -6.44 -12.69
N LEU A 22 13.97 -6.08 -11.41
CA LEU A 22 13.05 -5.15 -10.75
C LEU A 22 13.15 -3.74 -11.33
N SER A 23 14.37 -3.25 -11.58
CA SER A 23 14.58 -1.94 -12.19
C SER A 23 14.02 -1.92 -13.62
N LYS A 24 14.22 -2.98 -14.40
CA LYS A 24 13.62 -3.10 -15.74
C LYS A 24 12.10 -3.08 -15.68
N GLN A 25 11.47 -3.80 -14.75
CA GLN A 25 10.02 -3.76 -14.56
C GLN A 25 9.55 -2.33 -14.22
N PHE A 26 10.22 -1.67 -13.28
CA PHE A 26 9.84 -0.34 -12.79
C PHE A 26 9.83 0.73 -13.89
N PHE A 27 10.77 0.67 -14.83
CA PHE A 27 10.85 1.61 -15.95
C PHE A 27 10.13 1.14 -17.22
N SER A 28 9.52 -0.04 -17.21
CA SER A 28 8.73 -0.53 -18.34
C SER A 28 7.41 0.24 -18.45
N GLN A 29 6.96 0.47 -19.69
CA GLN A 29 5.65 1.06 -19.96
C GLN A 29 4.64 -0.05 -20.21
N ILE A 30 3.46 0.08 -19.59
CA ILE A 30 2.34 -0.84 -19.75
C ILE A 30 1.11 -0.01 -20.11
N GLU A 31 0.38 -0.36 -21.17
CA GLU A 31 -0.70 0.46 -21.72
C GLU A 31 -1.84 0.68 -20.69
N GLU A 32 -2.12 -0.35 -19.91
CA GLU A 32 -3.21 -0.37 -18.93
C GLU A 32 -2.96 0.49 -17.71
N THR A 33 -1.74 1.01 -17.48
CA THR A 33 -1.46 1.89 -16.35
C THR A 33 -0.40 2.96 -16.61
N ASN A 34 -0.62 4.14 -16.02
CA ASN A 34 0.38 5.21 -15.99
C ASN A 34 1.36 5.08 -14.81
N SER A 35 1.14 4.11 -13.92
CA SER A 35 1.92 3.95 -12.71
C SER A 35 3.17 3.13 -12.96
N LYS A 36 4.30 3.53 -12.38
CA LYS A 36 5.49 2.68 -12.31
C LYS A 36 5.41 1.76 -11.12
N PHE A 37 5.76 0.51 -11.31
CA PHE A 37 5.76 -0.49 -10.24
C PHE A 37 6.67 -1.65 -10.59
N PHE A 38 7.00 -2.45 -9.59
CA PHE A 38 7.57 -3.78 -9.80
C PHE A 38 6.92 -4.81 -8.88
N VAL A 39 7.03 -6.07 -9.26
CA VAL A 39 6.59 -7.22 -8.48
C VAL A 39 7.79 -8.11 -8.17
N LEU A 40 7.92 -8.50 -6.91
CA LEU A 40 8.91 -9.46 -6.43
C LEU A 40 8.20 -10.61 -5.71
N ASP A 41 8.34 -11.81 -6.26
CA ASP A 41 7.84 -13.04 -5.67
C ASP A 41 8.90 -13.70 -4.80
N ASN A 42 8.44 -14.48 -3.81
CA ASN A 42 9.29 -15.18 -2.85
C ASN A 42 10.23 -14.21 -2.13
N LEU A 43 9.65 -13.20 -1.48
CA LEU A 43 10.40 -12.16 -0.77
C LEU A 43 11.11 -12.73 0.47
N LEU A 44 10.40 -13.53 1.27
CA LEU A 44 10.94 -14.14 2.49
C LEU A 44 11.00 -15.66 2.34
N PRO A 45 11.69 -16.39 3.22
CA PRO A 45 11.46 -17.82 3.42
C PRO A 45 9.96 -18.12 3.63
N GLU A 46 9.50 -19.25 3.09
CA GLU A 46 8.09 -19.63 3.07
C GLU A 46 7.53 -19.85 4.49
N ASP A 47 8.30 -20.50 5.36
CA ASP A 47 8.00 -20.70 6.77
C ASP A 47 7.80 -19.36 7.51
N ILE A 48 8.70 -18.39 7.30
CA ILE A 48 8.58 -17.06 7.89
C ILE A 48 7.31 -16.35 7.39
N THR A 49 7.01 -16.45 6.09
CA THR A 49 5.82 -15.81 5.51
C THR A 49 4.53 -16.44 6.04
N LEU A 50 4.52 -17.76 6.24
CA LEU A 50 3.41 -18.48 6.83
C LEU A 50 3.23 -18.10 8.31
N ASP A 51 4.31 -17.97 9.06
CA ASP A 51 4.28 -17.48 10.44
C ASP A 51 3.74 -16.05 10.53
N ILE A 52 4.14 -15.16 9.60
CA ILE A 52 3.56 -13.83 9.50
C ILE A 52 2.04 -13.94 9.30
N TYR A 53 1.57 -14.75 8.35
CA TYR A 53 0.13 -14.94 8.10
C TYR A 53 -0.62 -15.44 9.34
N ASN A 54 -0.08 -16.46 10.01
CA ASN A 54 -0.70 -17.06 11.20
C ASN A 54 -0.78 -16.09 12.39
N ASN A 55 0.07 -15.07 12.44
CA ASN A 55 0.08 -14.04 13.47
C ASN A 55 -0.72 -12.78 13.10
N PHE A 56 -1.48 -12.78 11.99
CA PHE A 56 -2.46 -11.72 11.74
C PHE A 56 -3.52 -11.70 12.86
N PRO A 57 -3.97 -10.52 13.31
CA PRO A 57 -4.90 -10.43 14.42
C PRO A 57 -6.25 -11.09 14.12
N SER A 58 -6.99 -11.39 15.18
CA SER A 58 -8.38 -11.85 15.05
C SER A 58 -9.24 -10.81 14.33
N LYS A 59 -10.27 -11.25 13.61
CA LYS A 59 -11.19 -10.38 12.85
C LYS A 59 -11.81 -9.27 13.72
N ASN A 60 -12.09 -9.54 14.99
CA ASN A 60 -12.73 -8.61 15.91
C ASN A 60 -11.81 -7.45 16.34
N SER A 61 -10.49 -7.59 16.19
CA SER A 61 -9.52 -6.55 16.53
C SER A 61 -9.41 -5.47 15.45
N TYR A 62 -9.93 -5.72 14.24
CA TYR A 62 -9.81 -4.79 13.13
C TYR A 62 -10.83 -3.65 13.20
N HIS A 63 -10.44 -2.50 12.66
CA HIS A 63 -11.39 -1.49 12.25
C HIS A 63 -12.04 -1.89 10.92
N PHE A 64 -13.35 -2.14 10.93
CA PHE A 64 -14.12 -2.45 9.73
C PHE A 64 -14.55 -1.18 9.00
N HIS A 65 -14.25 -1.12 7.70
CA HIS A 65 -14.76 -0.08 6.80
C HIS A 65 -15.80 -0.70 5.88
N ASN A 66 -16.95 -0.03 5.76
CA ASN A 66 -18.01 -0.43 4.84
C ASN A 66 -18.69 0.83 4.29
N THR A 67 -18.24 1.27 3.12
CA THR A 67 -18.75 2.47 2.44
C THR A 67 -18.79 2.21 0.93
N PHE A 68 -19.33 3.16 0.15
CA PHE A 68 -19.26 3.08 -1.30
C PHE A 68 -17.82 3.05 -1.86
N ARG A 69 -16.82 3.50 -1.08
CA ARG A 69 -15.41 3.57 -1.50
C ARG A 69 -14.69 2.24 -1.28
N GLU A 70 -15.04 1.54 -0.22
CA GLU A 70 -14.30 0.37 0.24
C GLU A 70 -15.13 -0.47 1.21
N LYS A 71 -14.86 -1.78 1.18
CA LYS A 71 -15.28 -2.73 2.20
C LYS A 71 -14.05 -3.54 2.59
N LYS A 72 -13.45 -3.28 3.75
CA LYS A 72 -12.21 -3.92 4.19
C LYS A 72 -11.96 -3.81 5.69
N PHE A 73 -11.07 -4.63 6.21
CA PHE A 73 -10.55 -4.53 7.57
C PHE A 73 -9.18 -3.87 7.56
N THR A 74 -8.92 -2.98 8.51
CA THR A 74 -7.59 -2.37 8.71
C THR A 74 -7.19 -2.41 10.17
N PHE A 75 -5.91 -2.67 10.43
CA PHE A 75 -5.33 -2.70 11.77
C PHE A 75 -4.02 -1.93 11.81
N LYS A 76 -3.84 -1.08 12.82
CA LYS A 76 -2.70 -0.16 12.95
C LYS A 76 -2.04 -0.16 14.32
N GLN A 77 -2.45 -1.03 15.23
CA GLN A 77 -1.94 -1.12 16.60
C GLN A 77 -0.98 -2.32 16.71
N LEU A 78 0.05 -2.36 15.87
CA LEU A 78 0.97 -3.50 15.78
C LEU A 78 1.71 -3.81 17.09
N ASP A 79 1.92 -2.78 17.90
CA ASP A 79 2.52 -2.81 19.24
C ASP A 79 1.61 -3.45 20.30
N THR A 80 0.32 -3.67 20.00
CA THR A 80 -0.61 -4.35 20.90
C THR A 80 -0.76 -5.84 20.60
N LEU A 81 -0.06 -6.35 19.59
CA LEU A 81 -0.04 -7.78 19.27
C LEU A 81 0.92 -8.51 20.20
N GLU A 82 0.53 -9.69 20.67
CA GLU A 82 1.37 -10.52 21.56
C GLU A 82 2.65 -11.00 20.87
N ASN A 83 2.55 -11.31 19.58
CA ASN A 83 3.70 -11.69 18.76
C ASN A 83 4.29 -10.47 18.05
N SER A 84 5.58 -10.21 18.28
CA SER A 84 6.29 -9.07 17.69
C SER A 84 6.49 -9.21 16.18
N LEU A 85 6.41 -10.41 15.60
CA LEU A 85 6.79 -10.70 14.21
C LEU A 85 6.11 -9.78 13.19
N ILE A 86 4.84 -9.42 13.42
CA ILE A 86 4.11 -8.47 12.57
C ILE A 86 4.70 -7.05 12.65
N GLY A 87 5.01 -6.61 13.87
CA GLY A 87 5.69 -5.34 14.12
C GLY A 87 7.11 -5.35 13.55
N ASP A 88 7.82 -6.47 13.68
CA ASP A 88 9.19 -6.67 13.19
C ASP A 88 9.26 -6.63 11.67
N VAL A 89 8.40 -7.37 10.95
CA VAL A 89 8.37 -7.29 9.48
C VAL A 89 7.93 -5.91 8.99
N THR A 90 7.00 -5.25 9.68
CA THR A 90 6.61 -3.88 9.32
C THR A 90 7.78 -2.92 9.52
N SER A 91 8.54 -3.07 10.60
CA SER A 91 9.70 -2.24 10.91
C SER A 91 10.90 -2.56 10.00
N ALA A 92 11.05 -3.81 9.56
CA ALA A 92 12.09 -4.22 8.63
C ALA A 92 12.00 -3.46 7.29
N PHE A 93 10.78 -3.22 6.79
CA PHE A 93 10.57 -2.35 5.62
C PHE A 93 10.94 -0.88 5.88
N GLN A 94 11.10 -0.44 7.12
CA GLN A 94 11.53 0.93 7.45
C GLN A 94 13.02 1.03 7.77
N MET A 95 13.78 -0.06 7.62
CA MET A 95 15.23 -0.06 7.81
C MET A 95 15.94 0.54 6.59
N ASP A 96 17.05 1.23 6.82
CA ASP A 96 17.77 1.95 5.77
C ASP A 96 18.29 1.06 4.64
N ASN A 97 18.75 -0.15 4.95
CA ASN A 97 19.19 -1.12 3.93
C ASN A 97 18.07 -1.48 2.93
N VAL A 98 16.83 -1.62 3.39
CA VAL A 98 15.67 -1.89 2.51
C VAL A 98 15.32 -0.63 1.71
N LYS A 99 15.26 0.53 2.37
CA LYS A 99 14.98 1.82 1.73
C LYS A 99 15.98 2.13 0.62
N GLU A 100 17.28 1.99 0.87
CA GLU A 100 18.36 2.21 -0.09
C GLU A 100 18.28 1.22 -1.27
N SER A 101 17.87 -0.03 -1.01
CA SER A 101 17.64 -1.02 -2.07
C SER A 101 16.51 -0.56 -2.99
N ILE A 102 15.43 -0.02 -2.43
CA ILE A 102 14.30 0.55 -3.20
C ILE A 102 14.73 1.79 -3.98
N GLU A 103 15.41 2.75 -3.34
CA GLU A 103 15.97 3.94 -4.00
C GLU A 103 16.83 3.58 -5.21
N ARG A 104 17.69 2.57 -5.06
CA ARG A 104 18.55 2.10 -6.15
C ARG A 104 17.74 1.50 -7.29
N ILE A 105 16.76 0.62 -7.00
CA ILE A 105 15.90 -0.01 -8.01
C ILE A 105 15.11 1.04 -8.81
N THR A 106 14.53 2.01 -8.11
CA THR A 106 13.63 3.02 -8.68
C THR A 106 14.35 4.27 -9.16
N LYS A 107 15.66 4.39 -8.92
CA LYS A 107 16.49 5.58 -9.14
C LYS A 107 15.89 6.83 -8.49
N THR A 108 15.28 6.65 -7.34
CA THR A 108 14.73 7.74 -6.53
C THR A 108 15.80 8.20 -5.54
N ILE A 109 15.86 9.51 -5.31
CA ILE A 109 16.74 10.12 -4.31
C ILE A 109 15.89 10.66 -3.16
N ASN A 110 16.53 10.85 -2.01
CA ASN A 110 15.93 11.49 -0.82
C ASN A 110 14.63 10.79 -0.36
N LEU A 111 14.62 9.46 -0.38
CA LEU A 111 13.51 8.70 0.16
C LEU A 111 13.60 8.66 1.70
N GLU A 112 12.46 8.76 2.34
CA GLU A 112 12.32 8.77 3.78
C GLU A 112 11.42 7.65 4.26
N ASN A 113 11.87 7.01 5.33
CA ASN A 113 11.08 6.08 6.12
C ASN A 113 9.93 6.83 6.81
N ASP A 114 8.86 6.11 7.16
CA ASP A 114 7.79 6.61 8.02
C ASP A 114 7.95 6.06 9.44
N PRO A 115 8.76 6.68 10.31
CA PRO A 115 8.95 6.21 11.68
C PRO A 115 7.66 6.26 12.51
N SER A 116 6.67 7.07 12.08
CA SER A 116 5.37 7.15 12.74
C SER A 116 4.46 5.97 12.39
N LEU A 117 4.80 5.18 11.35
CA LEU A 117 4.00 4.12 10.76
C LEU A 117 2.54 4.56 10.57
N TYR A 118 2.34 5.86 10.31
CA TYR A 118 1.01 6.46 10.34
C TYR A 118 0.14 5.87 9.23
N ALA A 119 0.73 5.67 8.06
CA ALA A 119 0.07 5.04 6.93
C ALA A 119 0.15 3.51 7.02
N SER A 120 1.29 2.98 7.49
CA SER A 120 1.57 1.54 7.57
C SER A 120 0.61 0.77 8.49
N GLY A 121 0.53 -0.54 8.27
CA GLY A 121 -0.32 -1.43 9.04
C GLY A 121 -0.78 -2.63 8.23
N LEU A 122 -1.80 -3.32 8.75
CA LEU A 122 -2.36 -4.51 8.15
C LEU A 122 -3.69 -4.22 7.48
N SER A 123 -3.93 -4.89 6.37
CA SER A 123 -5.26 -4.98 5.78
C SER A 123 -5.67 -6.42 5.56
N ARG A 124 -6.98 -6.67 5.75
CA ARG A 124 -7.62 -7.95 5.46
C ARG A 124 -8.89 -7.72 4.64
N MET A 125 -9.08 -8.52 3.61
CA MET A 125 -10.28 -8.52 2.78
C MET A 125 -10.84 -9.96 2.70
N ASP A 126 -12.10 -10.12 3.09
CA ASP A 126 -12.86 -11.38 3.03
C ASP A 126 -13.80 -11.38 1.81
N VAL A 127 -14.56 -12.44 1.57
CA VAL A 127 -15.56 -12.53 0.48
C VAL A 127 -16.40 -11.25 0.34
N GLY A 128 -16.48 -10.74 -0.88
CA GLY A 128 -17.23 -9.52 -1.24
C GLY A 128 -16.57 -8.21 -0.79
N HIS A 129 -15.41 -8.25 -0.13
CA HIS A 129 -14.63 -7.06 0.19
C HIS A 129 -13.96 -6.51 -1.07
N PHE A 130 -13.74 -5.20 -1.10
CA PHE A 130 -13.17 -4.49 -2.24
C PHE A 130 -12.57 -3.14 -1.80
N LEU A 131 -11.81 -2.54 -2.71
CA LEU A 131 -11.39 -1.15 -2.64
C LEU A 131 -11.56 -0.54 -4.02
N ASN A 132 -12.40 0.48 -4.17
CA ASN A 132 -12.67 1.07 -5.48
C ASN A 132 -11.44 1.81 -6.04
N PRO A 133 -11.37 2.02 -7.38
CA PRO A 133 -10.34 2.83 -8.00
C PRO A 133 -10.10 4.13 -7.25
N HIS A 134 -8.85 4.39 -6.91
CA HIS A 134 -8.46 5.58 -6.16
C HIS A 134 -7.03 6.01 -6.48
N ILE A 135 -6.78 7.28 -6.14
CA ILE A 135 -5.45 7.84 -5.96
C ILE A 135 -5.32 8.17 -4.48
N ASP A 136 -4.21 7.74 -3.88
CA ASP A 136 -3.92 7.99 -2.48
C ASP A 136 -3.76 9.48 -2.15
N ASN A 137 -3.81 9.84 -0.87
CA ASN A 137 -3.49 11.23 -0.48
C ASN A 137 -2.02 11.53 -0.76
N SER A 138 -1.72 12.76 -1.22
CA SER A 138 -0.37 13.06 -1.71
C SER A 138 0.70 13.19 -0.64
N HIS A 139 0.33 13.36 0.63
CA HIS A 139 1.28 13.63 1.71
C HIS A 139 1.11 12.73 2.94
N ASP A 140 2.11 12.75 3.82
CA ASP A 140 2.03 12.30 5.21
C ASP A 140 0.95 13.03 6.02
N ALA A 141 0.75 12.60 7.28
CA ALA A 141 -0.29 13.16 8.15
C ALA A 141 -0.15 14.67 8.38
N ASN A 142 1.08 15.18 8.40
CA ASN A 142 1.38 16.58 8.68
C ASN A 142 1.45 17.46 7.43
N ARG A 143 1.26 16.89 6.23
CA ARG A 143 1.35 17.60 4.93
C ARG A 143 2.73 18.20 4.66
N LYS A 144 3.79 17.53 5.14
CA LYS A 144 5.19 17.96 4.99
C LYS A 144 5.95 17.14 3.96
N ARG A 145 5.64 15.85 3.84
CA ARG A 145 6.36 14.92 2.96
C ARG A 145 5.39 14.29 1.97
N TYR A 146 5.77 14.27 0.70
CA TYR A 146 5.03 13.59 -0.37
C TYR A 146 5.10 12.08 -0.20
N ARG A 147 3.98 11.38 -0.30
CA ARG A 147 3.97 9.91 -0.40
C ARG A 147 4.59 9.53 -1.73
N LYS A 148 5.67 8.74 -1.70
CA LYS A 148 6.42 8.31 -2.89
C LYS A 148 6.14 6.88 -3.29
N PHE A 149 6.11 5.96 -2.34
CA PHE A 149 5.93 4.54 -2.63
C PHE A 149 4.94 3.87 -1.69
N ASN A 150 4.13 2.98 -2.26
CA ASN A 150 3.35 1.98 -1.53
C ASN A 150 4.07 0.63 -1.66
N LEU A 151 4.39 0.02 -0.52
CA LEU A 151 4.97 -1.32 -0.44
C LEU A 151 3.88 -2.26 0.10
N LEU A 152 3.43 -3.19 -0.73
CA LEU A 152 2.31 -4.08 -0.44
C LEU A 152 2.80 -5.53 -0.42
N PHE A 153 2.99 -6.10 0.78
CA PHE A 153 3.44 -7.47 0.95
C PHE A 153 2.25 -8.40 1.26
N TYR A 154 2.02 -9.38 0.38
CA TYR A 154 0.93 -10.34 0.45
C TYR A 154 1.39 -11.66 1.06
N VAL A 155 0.62 -12.16 2.02
CA VAL A 155 1.04 -13.28 2.87
C VAL A 155 0.01 -14.41 2.94
N THR A 156 -1.08 -14.34 2.17
CA THR A 156 -2.14 -15.37 2.21
C THR A 156 -1.74 -16.57 1.36
N PRO A 157 -1.66 -17.79 1.94
CA PRO A 157 -1.31 -18.99 1.18
C PRO A 157 -2.43 -19.36 0.19
N ASP A 158 -2.05 -20.13 -0.84
CA ASP A 158 -2.96 -20.77 -1.81
C ASP A 158 -3.93 -19.85 -2.58
N VAL A 159 -3.66 -18.54 -2.63
CA VAL A 159 -4.47 -17.59 -3.39
C VAL A 159 -4.23 -17.73 -4.89
N LYS A 160 -5.32 -17.83 -5.65
CA LYS A 160 -5.33 -17.81 -7.11
C LYS A 160 -5.94 -16.50 -7.61
N GLN A 161 -5.59 -16.08 -8.81
CA GLN A 161 -6.18 -14.90 -9.44
C GLN A 161 -7.72 -14.94 -9.52
N SER A 162 -8.29 -16.14 -9.70
CA SER A 162 -9.73 -16.38 -9.76
C SER A 162 -10.47 -16.09 -8.45
N ASP A 163 -9.76 -16.11 -7.32
CA ASP A 163 -10.33 -15.83 -6.00
C ASP A 163 -10.69 -14.35 -5.81
N GLY A 164 -10.33 -13.49 -6.76
CA GLY A 164 -10.48 -12.05 -6.64
C GLY A 164 -9.53 -11.47 -5.59
N GLY A 165 -9.80 -10.26 -5.13
CA GLY A 165 -8.85 -9.54 -4.29
C GLY A 165 -7.55 -9.18 -5.03
N ASN A 166 -7.56 -9.18 -6.35
CA ASN A 166 -6.42 -8.79 -7.17
C ASN A 166 -6.12 -7.32 -6.94
N PHE A 167 -4.84 -6.99 -6.84
CA PHE A 167 -4.41 -5.61 -6.96
C PHE A 167 -4.61 -5.17 -8.41
N GLU A 168 -5.22 -4.02 -8.62
CA GLU A 168 -5.54 -3.51 -9.95
C GLU A 168 -4.82 -2.18 -10.15
N LEU A 169 -4.15 -2.04 -11.29
CA LEU A 169 -3.56 -0.79 -11.75
C LEU A 169 -4.34 -0.29 -12.96
N TRP A 170 -4.49 1.03 -13.05
CA TRP A 170 -5.28 1.65 -14.10
C TRP A 170 -4.53 2.81 -14.73
N ASN A 171 -4.95 3.14 -15.94
CA ASN A 171 -4.65 4.43 -16.55
C ASN A 171 -5.65 5.48 -16.04
N LYS A 172 -5.43 6.74 -16.42
CA LYS A 172 -6.27 7.88 -16.02
C LYS A 172 -7.77 7.72 -16.32
N ASP A 173 -8.12 6.94 -17.34
CA ASP A 173 -9.50 6.77 -17.76
C ASP A 173 -10.25 5.77 -16.86
N VAL A 174 -9.52 4.88 -16.18
CA VAL A 174 -10.05 3.86 -15.28
C VAL A 174 -11.15 3.05 -16.00
N LYS A 175 -10.76 2.42 -17.13
CA LYS A 175 -11.65 1.60 -17.96
C LYS A 175 -11.31 0.11 -17.89
N THR A 176 -10.04 -0.23 -18.08
CA THR A 176 -9.55 -1.61 -18.05
C THR A 176 -8.37 -1.69 -17.08
N PRO A 177 -8.39 -2.61 -16.10
CA PRO A 177 -7.28 -2.75 -15.17
C PRO A 177 -6.23 -3.73 -15.68
N LEU A 178 -4.96 -3.43 -15.41
CA LEU A 178 -3.95 -4.47 -15.23
C LEU A 178 -4.19 -5.16 -13.88
N LYS A 179 -4.38 -6.47 -13.88
CA LYS A 179 -4.60 -7.25 -12.66
C LYS A 179 -3.31 -7.96 -12.22
N ILE A 180 -2.95 -7.76 -10.95
CA ILE A 180 -1.83 -8.43 -10.30
C ILE A 180 -2.40 -9.25 -9.13
N PRO A 181 -2.33 -10.58 -9.20
CA PRO A 181 -2.81 -11.44 -8.12
C PRO A 181 -2.05 -11.19 -6.82
N ALA A 182 -2.80 -11.13 -5.72
CA ALA A 182 -2.27 -11.01 -4.35
C ALA A 182 -1.82 -12.37 -3.80
N ILE A 183 -0.99 -13.10 -4.57
CA ILE A 183 -0.51 -14.42 -4.18
C ILE A 183 0.43 -14.37 -2.98
N PHE A 184 0.62 -15.52 -2.37
CA PHE A 184 1.51 -15.73 -1.24
C PHE A 184 2.95 -15.24 -1.51
N ASN A 185 3.54 -14.59 -0.51
CA ASN A 185 4.94 -14.17 -0.49
C ASN A 185 5.33 -13.21 -1.63
N ARG A 186 4.39 -12.36 -2.04
CA ARG A 186 4.57 -11.37 -3.11
C ARG A 186 4.67 -9.97 -2.54
N LEU A 187 5.71 -9.24 -2.93
CA LEU A 187 5.83 -7.79 -2.74
C LEU A 187 5.46 -7.06 -4.03
N ILE A 188 4.60 -6.06 -3.92
CA ILE A 188 4.39 -5.05 -4.96
C ILE A 188 4.91 -3.72 -4.43
N VAL A 189 5.74 -3.04 -5.22
CA VAL A 189 6.17 -1.67 -4.94
C VAL A 189 5.62 -0.76 -6.04
N LEU A 190 4.78 0.19 -5.65
CA LEU A 190 4.07 1.11 -6.55
C LEU A 190 4.53 2.54 -6.31
N GLU A 191 4.96 3.23 -7.37
CA GLU A 191 5.15 4.68 -7.35
C GLU A 191 3.80 5.37 -7.18
N THR A 192 3.71 6.22 -6.16
CA THR A 192 2.52 7.02 -5.88
C THR A 192 2.68 8.38 -6.52
N THR A 193 1.73 8.74 -7.39
CA THR A 193 1.67 10.03 -8.07
C THR A 193 0.23 10.53 -8.09
N LYS A 194 -0.01 11.73 -8.62
CA LYS A 194 -1.38 12.23 -8.84
C LYS A 194 -2.17 11.44 -9.90
N ASP A 195 -1.51 10.53 -10.63
CA ASP A 195 -2.09 9.73 -11.71
C ASP A 195 -1.97 8.22 -11.46
N SER A 196 -1.46 7.80 -10.29
CA SER A 196 -1.24 6.39 -9.95
C SER A 196 -2.53 5.69 -9.49
N TRP A 197 -3.49 5.54 -10.41
CA TRP A 197 -4.78 4.91 -10.13
C TRP A 197 -4.63 3.42 -9.83
N HIS A 198 -5.19 3.00 -8.70
CA HIS A 198 -5.18 1.60 -8.28
C HIS A 198 -6.44 1.19 -7.50
N SER A 199 -6.70 -0.10 -7.39
CA SER A 199 -7.81 -0.68 -6.63
C SER A 199 -7.54 -2.09 -6.15
N VAL A 200 -8.53 -2.67 -5.48
CA VAL A 200 -8.63 -4.10 -5.24
C VAL A 200 -9.98 -4.58 -5.74
N ASP A 201 -9.99 -5.57 -6.63
CA ASP A 201 -11.25 -6.18 -7.07
C ASP A 201 -11.92 -6.98 -5.96
N HIS A 202 -13.20 -7.28 -6.18
CA HIS A 202 -13.98 -8.01 -5.19
C HIS A 202 -13.35 -9.37 -4.93
N VAL A 203 -13.13 -9.70 -3.66
CA VAL A 203 -12.81 -11.07 -3.24
C VAL A 203 -14.02 -11.96 -3.54
N ARG A 204 -13.83 -13.04 -4.28
CA ARG A 204 -14.87 -13.95 -4.78
C ARG A 204 -14.91 -15.27 -4.04
N SER A 205 -13.79 -15.69 -3.47
CA SER A 205 -13.66 -16.96 -2.75
C SER A 205 -13.45 -16.75 -1.25
N ASN A 206 -13.68 -17.81 -0.45
CA ASN A 206 -13.49 -17.80 0.99
C ASN A 206 -12.00 -17.81 1.39
N ILE A 207 -11.28 -16.78 0.97
CA ILE A 207 -9.89 -16.51 1.34
C ILE A 207 -9.84 -15.31 2.29
N HIS A 208 -8.73 -15.19 3.01
CA HIS A 208 -8.44 -14.04 3.86
C HIS A 208 -7.29 -13.26 3.25
N ARG A 209 -7.59 -12.41 2.26
CA ARG A 209 -6.57 -11.63 1.56
C ARG A 209 -5.92 -10.65 2.52
N CYS A 210 -4.74 -11.03 3.01
CA CYS A 210 -3.95 -10.33 4.01
C CYS A 210 -2.77 -9.61 3.37
N CYS A 211 -2.56 -8.36 3.77
CA CYS A 211 -1.44 -7.55 3.30
C CYS A 211 -0.83 -6.74 4.45
N VAL A 212 0.51 -6.82 4.56
CA VAL A 212 1.33 -5.89 5.33
C VAL A 212 1.68 -4.73 4.41
N SER A 213 1.21 -3.54 4.76
CA SER A 213 1.41 -2.32 3.96
C SER A 213 2.41 -1.38 4.62
N ASN A 214 3.34 -0.88 3.82
CA ASN A 214 4.35 0.11 4.18
C ASN A 214 4.39 1.23 3.16
N TYR A 215 4.94 2.36 3.57
CA TYR A 215 4.98 3.57 2.77
C TYR A 215 6.32 4.27 2.93
N TYR A 216 6.78 4.89 1.86
CA TYR A 216 7.88 5.82 1.89
C TYR A 216 7.45 7.19 1.41
N PHE A 217 8.16 8.20 1.91
CA PHE A 217 7.88 9.59 1.66
C PHE A 217 9.12 10.33 1.15
N SER A 218 8.98 11.58 0.74
CA SER A 218 10.09 12.47 0.41
C SER A 218 9.66 13.92 0.53
N GLU A 219 10.60 14.81 0.83
CA GLU A 219 10.41 16.26 0.71
C GLU A 219 10.15 16.70 -0.74
N ASP A 220 10.69 15.96 -1.71
CA ASP A 220 10.64 16.32 -3.12
C ASP A 220 9.29 15.95 -3.74
N SER A 221 8.69 16.88 -4.49
CA SER A 221 7.51 16.59 -5.31
C SER A 221 7.88 15.61 -6.44
N GLN A 222 6.95 14.74 -6.84
CA GLN A 222 7.07 13.93 -8.07
C GLN A 222 6.95 14.80 -9.33
N GLU A 223 6.36 15.97 -9.18
CA GLU A 223 6.12 16.94 -10.25
C GLU A 223 7.13 18.08 -10.17
N SER A 224 7.25 18.87 -11.24
CA SER A 224 8.04 20.11 -11.25
C SER A 224 7.45 21.23 -10.37
N TYR A 225 6.29 20.99 -9.75
CA TYR A 225 5.55 21.94 -8.93
C TYR A 225 5.03 21.28 -7.65
N GLN A 226 4.69 22.11 -6.66
CA GLN A 226 4.10 21.68 -5.38
C GLN A 226 2.60 21.43 -5.56
N TYR A 227 2.07 20.32 -5.02
CA TYR A 227 0.65 19.96 -5.18
C TYR A 227 0.08 19.28 -3.94
N TYR A 228 -1.21 19.47 -3.67
CA TYR A 228 -1.88 18.79 -2.55
C TYR A 228 -3.26 18.25 -2.94
N HIS A 229 -3.53 17.00 -2.56
CA HIS A 229 -4.86 16.41 -2.61
C HIS A 229 -5.08 15.37 -1.51
N VAL A 230 -6.35 15.20 -1.13
CA VAL A 230 -6.78 14.05 -0.33
C VAL A 230 -6.99 12.83 -1.24
N THR A 231 -7.20 11.66 -0.64
CA THR A 231 -7.52 10.43 -1.40
C THR A 231 -8.75 10.64 -2.27
N SER A 232 -8.57 10.48 -3.57
CA SER A 232 -9.61 10.63 -4.57
C SER A 232 -10.10 9.26 -5.01
N PHE A 233 -11.42 9.06 -5.06
CA PHE A 233 -12.02 7.78 -5.46
C PHE A 233 -12.77 7.92 -6.77
N LEU A 234 -12.96 6.80 -7.46
CA LEU A 234 -13.77 6.74 -8.66
C LEU A 234 -14.54 5.41 -8.70
N GLY A 235 -15.80 5.48 -9.12
CA GLY A 235 -16.58 4.28 -9.39
C GLY A 235 -15.96 3.47 -10.52
N ARG A 236 -16.10 2.14 -10.44
CA ARG A 236 -15.73 1.20 -11.49
C ARG A 236 -16.49 1.50 -12.81
N PRO A 237 -15.98 1.05 -13.98
CA PRO A 237 -16.55 1.40 -15.29
C PRO A 237 -18.05 1.11 -15.44
N ASP A 238 -18.51 0.03 -14.82
CA ASP A 238 -19.89 -0.44 -14.80
C ASP A 238 -20.80 0.36 -13.85
N ALA A 239 -20.22 0.99 -12.82
CA ALA A 239 -20.94 1.72 -11.77
C ALA A 239 -21.13 3.22 -12.10
N LYS A 240 -21.87 3.53 -13.18
CA LYS A 240 -22.04 4.91 -13.72
C LYS A 240 -22.46 5.95 -12.66
N ILE A 241 -23.44 5.62 -11.82
CA ILE A 241 -23.94 6.53 -10.76
C ILE A 241 -22.86 6.77 -9.70
N THR A 242 -22.21 5.70 -9.21
CA THR A 242 -21.11 5.79 -8.25
C THR A 242 -19.95 6.60 -8.82
N ARG A 243 -19.66 6.48 -10.11
CA ARG A 243 -18.61 7.23 -10.78
C ARG A 243 -18.88 8.75 -10.76
N LEU A 244 -20.10 9.16 -11.11
CA LEU A 244 -20.52 10.57 -11.02
C LEU A 244 -20.47 11.09 -9.58
N TYR A 245 -21.03 10.33 -8.64
CA TYR A 245 -21.03 10.70 -7.22
C TYR A 245 -19.60 10.87 -6.67
N SER A 246 -18.67 10.01 -7.09
CA SER A 246 -17.28 10.06 -6.64
C SER A 246 -16.57 11.36 -7.08
N VAL A 247 -16.87 11.87 -8.27
CA VAL A 247 -16.31 13.15 -8.76
C VAL A 247 -16.76 14.31 -7.87
N ILE A 248 -18.05 14.36 -7.54
CA ILE A 248 -18.62 15.39 -6.65
C ILE A 248 -18.03 15.28 -5.25
N ASP A 249 -18.00 14.06 -4.69
CA ASP A 249 -17.41 13.79 -3.37
C ASP A 249 -15.93 14.18 -3.28
N ASN A 250 -15.14 13.92 -4.32
CA ASN A 250 -13.74 14.32 -4.37
C ASN A 250 -13.59 15.84 -4.38
N LEU A 251 -14.41 16.56 -5.18
CA LEU A 251 -14.37 18.02 -5.24
C LEU A 251 -14.66 18.63 -3.88
N LEU A 252 -15.75 18.20 -3.23
CA LEU A 252 -16.14 18.71 -1.91
C LEU A 252 -15.06 18.48 -0.86
N ARG A 253 -14.50 17.25 -0.78
CA ARG A 253 -13.46 16.92 0.22
C ARG A 253 -12.15 17.66 -0.01
N ASN A 254 -11.73 17.82 -1.27
CA ASN A 254 -10.52 18.58 -1.59
C ASN A 254 -10.70 20.07 -1.27
N THR A 255 -11.82 20.67 -1.66
CA THR A 255 -12.13 22.08 -1.35
C THR A 255 -12.19 22.31 0.16
N PHE A 256 -12.88 21.45 0.90
CA PHE A 256 -12.93 21.53 2.37
C PHE A 256 -11.53 21.44 2.99
N SER A 257 -10.71 20.48 2.54
CA SER A 257 -9.35 20.27 3.06
C SER A 257 -8.39 21.43 2.75
N LYS A 258 -8.56 22.10 1.59
CA LYS A 258 -7.80 23.29 1.20
C LYS A 258 -8.19 24.52 2.04
N ILE A 259 -9.48 24.72 2.28
CA ILE A 259 -9.99 25.86 3.06
C ILE A 259 -9.66 25.73 4.55
N THR A 260 -9.86 24.54 5.12
CA THR A 260 -9.79 24.34 6.58
C THR A 260 -8.45 23.82 7.08
N GLY A 261 -7.60 23.31 6.20
CA GLY A 261 -6.39 22.58 6.59
C GLY A 261 -6.67 21.23 7.28
N PHE A 262 -7.94 20.81 7.39
CA PHE A 262 -8.31 19.57 8.05
C PHE A 262 -8.23 18.38 7.08
N SER A 263 -7.51 17.33 7.47
CA SER A 263 -7.43 16.07 6.72
C SER A 263 -7.64 14.86 7.63
N ARG A 264 -8.13 13.77 7.05
CA ARG A 264 -8.33 12.50 7.76
C ARG A 264 -7.01 12.02 8.40
N GLY A 265 -7.11 11.60 9.65
CA GLY A 265 -6.09 10.85 10.38
C GLY A 265 -4.99 11.66 11.08
N LYS A 266 -5.07 13.00 11.14
CA LYS A 266 -4.16 13.81 11.98
C LYS A 266 -4.07 13.33 13.45
N LYS A 267 -5.15 12.72 13.97
CA LYS A 267 -5.23 12.14 15.33
C LYS A 267 -4.71 10.70 15.46
N ARG A 268 -4.24 10.07 14.37
CA ARG A 268 -3.77 8.66 14.35
C ARG A 268 -2.25 8.55 14.20
N ILE A 269 -1.52 9.66 14.31
CA ILE A 269 -0.05 9.66 14.32
C ILE A 269 0.40 8.98 15.62
N ARG A 270 1.26 7.96 15.52
CA ARG A 270 1.92 7.39 16.70
C ARG A 270 2.98 8.38 17.18
N THR A 271 2.77 8.99 18.34
CA THR A 271 3.87 9.62 19.07
C THR A 271 4.63 8.52 19.79
N LYS A 272 5.74 8.03 19.22
CA LYS A 272 6.76 7.37 20.06
C LYS A 272 7.36 8.47 20.94
N LYS A 273 7.20 8.35 22.25
CA LYS A 273 8.15 8.97 23.18
C LYS A 273 9.47 8.24 22.97
N TYR A 274 10.45 8.94 22.42
CA TYR A 274 11.83 8.54 22.60
C TYR A 274 12.22 9.13 23.96
N ASP A 275 12.34 8.28 24.97
CA ASP A 275 13.17 8.55 26.14
C ASP A 275 14.58 8.01 25.84
#